data_AF-A0A9E7BJ13-F1
#
_entry.id   AF-A0A9E7BJ13-F1
#
_cell.length_a   1.000
_cell.length_b   1.000
_cell.length_c   1.000
_cell.angle_alpha   90.00
_cell.angle_beta   90.00
_cell.angle_gamma   90.00
#
_symmetry.space_group_name_H-M   'P 1'
#
loop_
_entity.id
_entity.type
_entity.pdbx_description
1 polymer ?
#
loop_
_entity_poly.entity_id
_entity_poly.type
_entity_poly.pdbx_seq_one_letter_code
_entity_poly.pdbx_strand_id
1 'polypeptide(L)'
;MWNPLGRGYNTLNPDDSADYLDAALQSRIDALTPRQMVELDREMNKLVERTYEQLDQEFTREDEDRYYMQLPPAEIILRDIDPDADLADSIARQVELIPLRWRLDAAMVTSSYISDYGPPQRKYLRTLKRVQREERRRR
;
A
#
# COMPACT_ATOMS: atom_id res chain seq x y z
N MET A 1 -4.70 7.71 8.66
CA MET A 1 -4.54 7.78 7.21
C MET A 1 -4.26 9.24 6.87
N TRP A 2 -3.04 9.58 6.46
CA TRP A 2 -2.69 10.94 6.03
C TRP A 2 -2.92 10.98 4.51
N ASN A 3 -4.09 11.42 4.09
CA ASN A 3 -4.37 11.77 2.70
C ASN A 3 -4.24 13.31 2.65
N PRO A 4 -3.23 13.90 2.00
CA PRO A 4 -3.19 15.34 1.81
C PRO A 4 -4.45 15.75 1.04
N LEU A 5 -5.36 16.42 1.75
CA LEU A 5 -6.63 16.90 1.21
C LEU A 5 -6.39 17.71 -0.07
N GLY A 6 -6.98 17.29 -1.18
CA GLY A 6 -7.26 18.19 -2.30
C GLY A 6 -6.72 17.80 -3.67
N ARG A 7 -5.97 16.71 -3.83
CA ARG A 7 -5.60 16.20 -5.15
C ARG A 7 -6.23 14.82 -5.38
N GLY A 8 -7.01 14.66 -6.45
CA GLY A 8 -7.83 13.48 -6.74
C GLY A 8 -7.06 12.22 -7.13
N TYR A 9 -5.88 12.00 -6.55
CA TYR A 9 -4.96 10.91 -6.89
C TYR A 9 -5.37 9.56 -6.32
N ASN A 10 -6.17 9.54 -5.26
CA ASN A 10 -6.70 8.31 -4.68
C ASN A 10 -8.21 8.28 -4.87
N THR A 11 -8.68 7.19 -5.41
CA THR A 11 -10.05 6.93 -5.83
C THR A 11 -10.61 5.63 -5.29
N LEU A 12 -9.76 4.74 -4.77
CA LEU A 12 -10.21 3.53 -4.10
C LEU A 12 -10.79 3.84 -2.73
N ASN A 13 -11.95 3.25 -2.46
CA ASN A 13 -12.46 3.16 -1.11
C ASN A 13 -11.58 2.15 -0.34
N PRO A 14 -11.03 2.51 0.83
CA PRO A 14 -10.25 1.55 1.64
C PRO A 14 -10.99 0.24 1.93
N ASP A 15 -12.32 0.29 2.03
CA ASP A 15 -13.17 -0.88 2.30
C ASP A 15 -13.15 -1.93 1.16
N ASP A 16 -12.76 -1.55 -0.06
CA ASP A 16 -12.73 -2.42 -1.23
C ASP A 16 -11.33 -3.07 -1.44
N SER A 17 -10.41 -2.90 -0.47
CA SER A 17 -9.01 -3.31 -0.62
C SER A 17 -8.81 -4.80 -0.93
N ALA A 18 -9.69 -5.68 -0.43
CA ALA A 18 -9.62 -7.11 -0.70
C ALA A 18 -9.81 -7.45 -2.19
N ASP A 19 -10.60 -6.66 -2.93
CA ASP A 19 -10.89 -6.95 -4.36
C ASP A 19 -9.69 -6.70 -5.28
N TYR A 20 -8.70 -5.94 -4.80
CA TYR A 20 -7.48 -5.59 -5.53
C TYR A 20 -6.26 -6.45 -5.16
N LEU A 21 -6.44 -7.43 -4.26
CA LEU A 21 -5.44 -8.44 -3.93
C LEU A 21 -5.93 -9.80 -4.41
N ASP A 22 -5.10 -10.57 -5.09
CA ASP A 22 -5.47 -11.95 -5.38
C ASP A 22 -5.52 -12.81 -4.11
N ALA A 23 -6.28 -13.91 -4.16
CA ALA A 23 -6.49 -14.76 -2.99
C ALA A 23 -5.19 -15.37 -2.43
N ALA A 24 -4.19 -15.59 -3.28
CA ALA A 24 -2.89 -16.09 -2.87
C ALA A 24 -2.12 -15.06 -2.04
N LEU A 25 -2.09 -13.80 -2.48
CA LEU A 25 -1.46 -12.69 -1.79
C LEU A 25 -2.18 -12.39 -0.47
N GLN A 26 -3.52 -12.40 -0.46
CA GLN A 26 -4.31 -12.29 0.78
C GLN A 26 -3.90 -13.37 1.79
N SER A 27 -3.89 -14.64 1.36
CA SER A 27 -3.50 -15.75 2.23
C SER A 27 -2.06 -15.63 2.74
N ARG A 28 -1.14 -15.09 1.93
CA ARG A 28 0.25 -14.88 2.32
C ARG A 28 0.38 -13.76 3.36
N ILE A 29 -0.39 -12.69 3.21
CA ILE A 29 -0.47 -11.60 4.20
C ILE A 29 -1.09 -12.11 5.50
N ASP A 30 -2.18 -12.89 5.44
CA ASP A 30 -2.86 -13.43 6.62
C ASP A 30 -1.99 -14.40 7.42
N ALA A 31 -1.07 -15.09 6.75
CA ALA A 31 -0.11 -15.99 7.39
C ALA A 31 1.01 -15.25 8.16
N LEU A 32 1.15 -13.93 7.97
CA LEU A 32 2.16 -13.14 8.65
C LEU A 32 1.85 -13.01 10.15
N THR A 33 2.90 -13.01 10.96
CA THR A 33 2.76 -12.65 12.37
C THR A 33 2.35 -11.17 12.49
N PRO A 34 1.71 -10.77 13.61
CA PRO A 34 1.38 -9.36 13.85
C PRO A 34 2.57 -8.40 13.78
N ARG A 35 3.79 -8.89 14.02
CA ARG A 35 5.01 -8.11 13.86
C ARG A 35 5.33 -7.91 12.37
N GLN A 36 5.31 -8.98 11.60
CA GLN A 36 5.58 -8.94 10.16
C GLN A 36 4.54 -8.09 9.41
N MET A 37 3.25 -8.17 9.78
CA MET A 37 2.22 -7.30 9.19
C MET A 37 2.53 -5.81 9.45
N VAL A 38 3.00 -5.45 10.64
CA VAL A 38 3.37 -4.06 10.97
C VAL A 38 4.64 -3.62 10.25
N GLU A 39 5.61 -4.53 10.07
CA GLU A 39 6.82 -4.27 9.28
C GLU A 39 6.47 -4.08 7.80
N LEU A 40 5.62 -4.95 7.23
CA LEU A 40 5.11 -4.83 5.87
C LEU A 40 4.34 -3.53 5.65
N ASP A 41 3.36 -3.21 6.52
CA ASP A 41 2.60 -1.97 6.43
C ASP A 41 3.51 -0.73 6.49
N ARG A 42 4.60 -0.79 7.25
CA ARG A 42 5.56 0.30 7.30
C ARG A 42 6.34 0.45 5.99
N GLU A 43 6.73 -0.64 5.34
CA GLU A 43 7.34 -0.57 4.01
C GLU A 43 6.34 -0.06 2.97
N MET A 44 5.07 -0.47 3.05
CA MET A 44 4.00 0.04 2.20
C MET A 44 3.75 1.54 2.41
N ASN A 45 3.82 2.04 3.64
CA ASN A 45 3.73 3.48 3.90
C ASN A 45 4.88 4.26 3.23
N LYS A 46 6.11 3.73 3.22
CA LYS A 46 7.22 4.35 2.47
C LYS A 46 6.99 4.32 0.96
N LEU A 47 6.43 3.22 0.45
CA LEU A 47 6.05 3.11 -0.95
C LEU A 47 5.01 4.17 -1.32
N VAL A 48 3.97 4.33 -0.50
CA VAL A 48 2.94 5.37 -0.66
C VAL A 48 3.55 6.77 -0.66
N GLU A 49 4.43 7.09 0.30
CA GLU A 49 5.15 8.37 0.35
C GLU A 49 5.94 8.62 -0.94
N ARG A 50 6.74 7.64 -1.38
CA ARG A 50 7.53 7.74 -2.62
C ARG A 50 6.66 7.90 -3.87
N THR A 51 5.55 7.17 -3.95
CA THR A 51 4.60 7.26 -5.06
C THR A 51 3.90 8.62 -5.08
N TYR A 52 3.57 9.17 -3.92
CA TYR A 52 3.01 10.51 -3.81
C TYR A 52 4.01 11.57 -4.28
N GLU A 53 5.27 11.50 -3.85
CA GLU A 53 6.34 12.40 -4.33
C GLU A 53 6.52 12.31 -5.84
N GLN A 54 6.45 11.11 -6.41
CA GLN A 54 6.52 10.92 -7.86
C GLN A 54 5.33 11.57 -8.57
N LEU A 55 4.12 11.38 -8.07
CA LEU A 55 2.92 12.00 -8.64
C LEU A 55 2.98 13.53 -8.56
N ASP A 56 3.43 14.11 -7.45
CA ASP A 56 3.52 15.57 -7.33
C ASP A 56 4.53 16.18 -8.31
N GLN A 57 5.55 15.42 -8.72
CA GLN A 57 6.56 15.85 -9.69
C GLN A 57 6.14 15.63 -11.16
N GLU A 58 5.51 14.49 -11.45
CA GLU A 58 5.27 14.03 -12.82
C GLU A 58 3.82 14.23 -13.29
N PHE A 59 2.85 14.33 -12.37
CA PHE A 59 1.43 14.34 -12.70
C PHE A 59 0.92 15.78 -12.88
N THR A 60 0.48 16.10 -14.10
CA THR A 60 0.09 17.47 -14.46
C THR A 60 -1.38 17.75 -14.14
N ARG A 61 -1.77 19.03 -14.17
CA ARG A 61 -3.18 19.44 -14.07
C ARG A 61 -4.04 18.88 -15.21
N GLU A 62 -3.49 18.74 -16.41
CA GLU A 62 -4.21 18.15 -17.55
C GLU A 62 -4.49 16.66 -17.31
N ASP A 63 -3.56 15.96 -16.67
CA ASP A 63 -3.77 14.58 -16.24
C ASP A 63 -4.83 14.50 -15.12
N GLU A 64 -4.85 15.45 -14.17
CA GLU A 64 -5.89 15.53 -13.15
C GLU A 64 -7.28 15.65 -13.76
N ASP A 65 -7.47 16.53 -14.74
CA ASP A 65 -8.75 16.69 -15.44
C ASP A 65 -9.10 15.43 -16.26
N ARG A 66 -8.12 14.83 -16.93
CA ARG A 66 -8.31 13.61 -17.74
C ARG A 66 -8.77 12.42 -16.90
N TYR A 67 -8.20 12.22 -15.72
CA TYR A 67 -8.43 11.05 -14.87
C TYR A 67 -9.34 11.35 -13.67
N TYR A 68 -10.00 12.50 -13.68
CA TYR A 68 -10.92 12.90 -12.62
C TYR A 68 -12.05 11.88 -12.44
N MET A 69 -12.23 11.41 -11.21
CA MET A 69 -13.24 10.39 -10.82
C MET A 69 -13.19 9.06 -11.58
N GLN A 70 -12.11 8.78 -12.34
CA GLN A 70 -11.92 7.45 -12.89
C GLN A 70 -11.48 6.50 -11.78
N LEU A 71 -11.96 5.25 -11.83
CA LEU A 71 -11.49 4.18 -10.96
C LEU A 71 -10.32 3.44 -11.62
N PRO A 72 -9.46 2.78 -10.83
CA PRO A 72 -8.49 1.84 -11.39
C PRO A 72 -9.19 0.78 -12.24
N PRO A 73 -8.65 0.44 -13.43
CA PRO A 73 -9.11 -0.70 -14.21
C PRO A 73 -9.09 -2.00 -13.39
N ALA A 74 -10.07 -2.88 -13.63
CA ALA A 74 -10.22 -4.14 -12.90
C ALA A 74 -9.05 -5.11 -13.10
N GLU A 75 -8.21 -4.89 -14.11
CA GLU A 75 -6.99 -5.66 -14.35
C GLU A 75 -5.86 -5.32 -13.37
N ILE A 76 -5.95 -4.18 -12.67
CA ILE A 76 -4.99 -3.78 -11.64
C ILE A 76 -5.26 -4.58 -10.37
N ILE A 77 -4.70 -5.79 -10.32
CA ILE A 77 -4.76 -6.68 -9.16
C ILE A 77 -3.32 -7.02 -8.78
N LEU A 78 -2.97 -6.82 -7.52
CA LEU A 78 -1.69 -7.26 -6.97
C LEU A 78 -1.73 -8.78 -6.75
N ARG A 79 -0.70 -9.47 -7.23
CA ARG A 79 -0.65 -10.93 -7.24
C ARG A 79 0.54 -11.46 -6.46
N ASP A 80 0.41 -12.67 -5.93
CA ASP A 80 1.57 -13.40 -5.39
C ASP A 80 2.35 -14.06 -6.53
N ILE A 81 3.27 -13.30 -7.14
CA ILE A 81 4.04 -13.73 -8.32
C ILE A 81 5.18 -14.68 -7.94
N ASP A 82 5.79 -14.48 -6.76
CA ASP A 82 6.94 -15.24 -6.28
C ASP A 82 6.87 -15.43 -4.75
N PRO A 83 6.54 -16.64 -4.28
CA PRO A 83 6.44 -16.96 -2.85
C PRO A 83 7.77 -16.86 -2.09
N ASP A 84 8.90 -17.03 -2.79
CA ASP A 84 10.24 -17.04 -2.19
C ASP A 84 10.88 -15.64 -2.15
N ALA A 85 10.35 -14.69 -2.94
CA ALA A 85 10.79 -13.29 -2.91
C ALA A 85 10.32 -12.56 -1.65
N ASP A 86 11.04 -11.51 -1.25
CA ASP A 86 10.56 -10.59 -0.22
C ASP A 86 9.22 -9.98 -0.63
N LEU A 87 8.24 -10.07 0.26
CA LEU A 87 6.86 -9.70 -0.03
C LEU A 87 6.71 -8.19 -0.29
N ALA A 88 7.41 -7.36 0.48
CA ALA A 88 7.34 -5.91 0.30
C ALA A 88 7.96 -5.48 -1.03
N ASP A 89 9.11 -6.05 -1.38
CA ASP A 89 9.77 -5.81 -2.67
C ASP A 89 8.93 -6.30 -3.85
N SER A 90 8.28 -7.46 -3.72
CA SER A 90 7.40 -8.01 -4.75
C SER A 90 6.19 -7.11 -5.02
N ILE A 91 5.55 -6.61 -3.97
CA ILE A 91 4.44 -5.65 -4.08
C ILE A 91 4.94 -4.34 -4.69
N ALA A 92 6.08 -3.80 -4.23
CA ALA A 92 6.64 -2.56 -4.74
C ALA A 92 6.93 -2.62 -6.25
N ARG A 93 7.50 -3.74 -6.74
CA ARG A 93 7.74 -3.94 -8.17
C ARG A 93 6.45 -3.95 -8.98
N GLN A 94 5.40 -4.58 -8.48
CA GLN A 94 4.09 -4.60 -9.16
C GLN A 94 3.49 -3.19 -9.22
N VAL A 95 3.57 -2.43 -8.13
CA VAL A 95 3.13 -1.03 -8.09
C VAL A 95 3.90 -0.18 -9.12
N GLU A 96 5.20 -0.38 -9.28
CA GLU A 96 6.00 0.34 -10.27
C GLU A 96 5.61 0.03 -11.72
N LEU A 97 5.07 -1.16 -12.01
CA LEU A 97 4.60 -1.55 -13.34
C LEU A 97 3.22 -0.98 -13.69
N ILE A 98 2.45 -0.53 -12.70
CA ILE A 98 1.12 0.07 -12.88
C ILE A 98 1.26 1.46 -13.50
N PRO A 99 0.33 1.90 -14.37
CA PRO A 99 0.30 3.27 -14.87
C PRO A 99 0.35 4.29 -13.74
N LEU A 100 1.18 5.33 -13.88
CA LEU A 100 1.51 6.30 -12.82
C LEU A 100 0.28 6.76 -12.03
N ARG A 101 -0.82 7.10 -12.73
CA ARG A 101 -2.10 7.51 -12.14
C ARG A 101 -2.61 6.59 -11.04
N TRP A 102 -2.55 5.28 -11.23
CA TRP A 102 -3.14 4.27 -10.34
C TRP A 102 -2.14 3.69 -9.34
N ARG A 103 -0.88 4.15 -9.38
CA ARG A 103 0.15 3.62 -8.47
C ARG A 103 -0.17 3.94 -7.02
N LEU A 104 -0.72 5.12 -6.73
CA LEU A 104 -1.05 5.51 -5.36
C LEU A 104 -2.21 4.66 -4.83
N ASP A 105 -3.25 4.48 -5.64
CA ASP A 105 -4.35 3.56 -5.35
C ASP A 105 -3.80 2.16 -5.00
N ALA A 106 -2.98 1.57 -5.88
CA ALA A 106 -2.41 0.25 -5.69
C ALA A 106 -1.45 0.15 -4.48
N ALA A 107 -0.62 1.17 -4.24
CA ALA A 107 0.29 1.21 -3.09
C ALA A 107 -0.48 1.21 -1.75
N MET A 108 -1.67 1.82 -1.73
CA MET A 108 -2.50 1.92 -0.53
C MET A 108 -3.32 0.64 -0.25
N VAL A 109 -3.55 -0.21 -1.25
CA VAL A 109 -4.37 -1.44 -1.11
C VAL A 109 -3.84 -2.31 0.01
N THR A 110 -2.54 -2.62 0.01
CA THR A 110 -1.95 -3.54 1.01
C THR A 110 -2.03 -2.96 2.42
N SER A 111 -1.75 -1.68 2.61
CA SER A 111 -1.90 -1.00 3.91
C SER A 111 -3.35 -0.96 4.39
N SER A 112 -4.30 -0.77 3.48
CA SER A 112 -5.74 -0.78 3.79
C SER A 112 -6.18 -2.19 4.22
N TYR A 113 -5.76 -3.22 3.48
CA TYR A 113 -6.02 -4.61 3.85
C TYR A 113 -5.45 -4.96 5.24
N ILE A 114 -4.22 -4.55 5.56
CA ILE A 114 -3.64 -4.77 6.91
C ILE A 114 -4.41 -3.99 7.98
N SER A 115 -4.93 -2.81 7.67
CA SER A 115 -5.77 -2.04 8.60
C SER A 115 -7.07 -2.77 8.93
N ASP A 116 -7.67 -3.44 7.94
CA ASP A 116 -8.98 -4.09 8.07
C ASP A 116 -8.88 -5.50 8.67
N TYR A 117 -7.90 -6.29 8.22
CA TYR A 117 -7.77 -7.70 8.55
C TYR A 117 -6.60 -8.02 9.51
N GLY A 118 -5.72 -7.03 9.76
CA GLY A 118 -4.55 -7.20 10.60
C GLY A 118 -4.81 -7.13 12.10
N PRO A 119 -3.76 -6.90 12.92
CA PRO A 119 -3.91 -6.88 14.37
C PRO A 119 -4.75 -5.68 14.84
N PRO A 120 -5.54 -5.84 15.93
CA PRO A 120 -6.33 -4.73 16.48
C PRO A 120 -5.47 -3.49 16.72
N GLN A 121 -6.02 -2.29 16.45
CA GLN A 121 -5.29 -1.02 16.47
C GLN A 121 -4.38 -0.84 17.71
N ARG A 122 -4.86 -1.21 18.90
CA ARG A 122 -4.07 -1.13 20.15
C ARG A 122 -2.82 -2.03 20.11
N LYS A 123 -2.93 -3.22 19.54
CA LYS A 123 -1.82 -4.16 19.34
C LYS A 123 -0.88 -3.67 18.25
N TYR A 124 -1.43 -3.22 17.12
CA TYR A 124 -0.68 -2.59 16.03
C TYR A 124 0.23 -1.46 16.55
N LEU A 125 -0.34 -0.47 17.26
CA LEU A 125 0.41 0.68 17.76
C LEU A 125 1.51 0.30 18.77
N ARG A 126 1.28 -0.71 19.59
CA ARG A 126 2.29 -1.22 20.54
C ARG A 126 3.45 -1.88 19.81
N THR A 127 3.15 -2.71 18.81
CA THR A 127 4.14 -3.38 17.99
C THR A 127 4.96 -2.37 17.19
N LEU A 128 4.31 -1.40 16.54
CA LEU A 128 4.99 -0.33 15.79
C LEU A 128 5.99 0.45 16.66
N LYS A 129 5.57 0.87 17.86
CA LYS A 129 6.46 1.55 18.81
C LYS A 129 7.65 0.71 19.21
N ARG A 130 7.48 -0.61 19.33
CA ARG A 130 8.56 -1.53 19.67
C ARG A 130 9.55 -1.67 18.52
N VAL A 131 9.07 -1.89 17.30
CA VAL A 131 9.89 -1.96 16.07
C VAL A 131 10.72 -0.68 15.93
N GLN A 132 10.09 0.49 16.02
CA GLN A 132 10.77 1.79 15.92
C GLN A 132 11.85 2.00 17.00
N ARG A 133 11.62 1.54 18.24
CA ARG A 133 12.62 1.62 19.32
C ARG A 133 13.81 0.70 19.08
N GLU A 134 13.57 -0.51 18.58
CA GLU A 134 14.63 -1.49 18.29
C GLU A 134 15.55 -0.98 17.19
N GLU A 135 15.01 -0.35 16.13
CA GLU A 135 15.83 0.25 15.08
C GLU A 135 16.66 1.44 15.56
N ARG A 136 16.09 2.33 16.37
CA ARG A 136 16.82 3.47 16.94
C ARG A 136 18.00 3.05 17.81
N ARG A 137 18.01 1.82 18.33
CA ARG A 137 19.12 1.26 19.09
C ARG A 137 20.18 0.59 18.22
N ARG A 138 19.85 0.27 16.96
CA ARG A 138 20.76 -0.35 15.99
C ARG A 138 21.50 0.68 15.13
N ARG A 139 21.01 1.92 15.09
CA ARG A 139 21.66 3.09 14.48
C ARG A 139 22.48 3.82 15.53
#